data_AF-A0A9C7UKJ2-F1
#
_entry.id   AF-A0A9C7UKJ2-F1
#
_cell.length_a   1.000
_cell.length_b   1.000
_cell.length_c   1.000
_cell.angle_alpha   90.00
_cell.angle_beta   90.00
_cell.angle_gamma   90.00
#
_symmetry.space_group_name_H-M   'P 1'
#
loop_
_entity.id
_entity.type
_entity.pdbx_description
1 polymer ?
#
loop_
_entity_poly.entity_id
_entity_poly.type
_entity_poly.pdbx_seq_one_letter_code
_entity_poly.pdbx_strand_id
1 'polypeptide(L)'
;MRIITENAVAASAVNPERAVVGAQISHDEEMFGRAFDGRVMRRFFAFVWPYRTTLVLALLTVLVFVGTQLSIPLIILYAIDHTLSPADIAATTLGSVVMVFASVILLNYLANYLQEILVGRVAENVIIDLRRAMFSHLQGVALSFMDKTEVGPVMSRLQSDTGTLQEYLESSVFAIGDMVLLLGITVTLLVLDFKLGALTLSIMPVLILVRYFWLPHARAAFRRARETNSRTNGALAESIRGIQTIQARFANRLISGFIRSCATSTAEPIFVLPNLPR
;
A
#
# COMPACT_ATOMS: atom_id res chain seq x y z
N MET A 1 -57.42 -20.65 -35.24
CA MET A 1 -56.48 -20.67 -36.37
C MET A 1 -56.20 -19.22 -36.73
N ARG A 2 -55.33 -18.56 -35.96
CA ARG A 2 -53.88 -18.37 -36.14
C ARG A 2 -53.57 -17.10 -36.96
N ILE A 3 -53.00 -16.13 -36.25
CA ILE A 3 -52.03 -15.11 -36.67
C ILE A 3 -52.60 -13.86 -37.37
N ILE A 4 -52.99 -12.88 -36.54
CA ILE A 4 -52.79 -11.45 -36.81
C ILE A 4 -52.02 -10.95 -35.59
N THR A 5 -50.69 -10.83 -35.67
CA THR A 5 -49.82 -9.96 -34.84
C THR A 5 -48.34 -10.31 -35.02
N GLU A 6 -47.78 -10.05 -36.22
CA GLU A 6 -46.33 -9.93 -36.40
C GLU A 6 -46.06 -8.62 -37.13
N ASN A 7 -45.72 -7.59 -36.36
CA ASN A 7 -44.94 -6.39 -36.72
C ASN A 7 -45.41 -5.16 -35.93
N ALA A 8 -45.00 -5.06 -34.68
CA ALA A 8 -45.00 -3.78 -33.95
C ALA A 8 -44.03 -3.72 -32.75
N VAL A 9 -43.03 -4.61 -32.65
CA VAL A 9 -42.08 -4.58 -31.51
C VAL A 9 -40.65 -4.86 -32.00
N ALA A 10 -40.23 -4.13 -33.02
CA ALA A 10 -38.85 -4.15 -33.53
C ALA A 10 -38.32 -2.72 -33.65
N ALA A 11 -38.35 -1.95 -32.57
CA ALA A 11 -37.57 -0.73 -32.45
C ALA A 11 -37.46 -0.31 -30.97
N SER A 12 -36.24 0.05 -30.57
CA SER A 12 -35.86 0.57 -29.25
C SER A 12 -35.68 -0.44 -28.09
N ALA A 13 -34.88 -1.48 -28.33
CA ALA A 13 -34.06 -2.03 -27.25
C ALA A 13 -32.80 -1.15 -27.12
N VAL A 14 -32.95 0.05 -26.55
CA VAL A 14 -31.79 0.78 -26.02
C VAL A 14 -31.32 -0.02 -24.82
N ASN A 15 -30.26 -0.80 -25.02
CA ASN A 15 -29.55 -1.51 -23.98
C ASN A 15 -29.07 -0.45 -22.98
N PRO A 16 -29.59 -0.39 -21.73
CA PRO A 16 -29.06 0.55 -20.76
C PRO A 16 -27.60 0.17 -20.55
N GLU A 17 -26.70 1.10 -20.85
CA GLU A 17 -25.29 0.95 -20.52
C GLU A 17 -25.21 0.48 -19.08
N ARG A 18 -24.78 -0.76 -18.89
CA ARG A 18 -24.56 -1.30 -17.55
C ARG A 18 -23.51 -0.38 -16.94
N ALA A 19 -23.92 0.42 -15.97
CA ALA A 19 -23.01 1.17 -15.12
C ALA A 19 -22.18 0.14 -14.35
N VAL A 20 -21.11 -0.33 -14.99
CA VAL A 20 -20.14 -1.21 -14.36
C VAL A 20 -19.43 -0.32 -13.35
N VAL A 21 -19.76 -0.51 -12.07
CA VAL A 21 -18.95 -0.03 -10.95
C VAL A 21 -17.57 -0.66 -11.13
N GLY A 22 -16.67 0.07 -11.80
CA GLY A 22 -15.43 -0.49 -12.36
C GLY A 22 -14.85 0.28 -13.55
N ALA A 23 -15.60 1.19 -14.18
CA ALA A 23 -15.08 2.02 -15.28
C ALA A 23 -13.93 2.98 -14.88
N GLN A 24 -13.60 3.09 -13.59
CA GLN A 24 -12.41 3.82 -13.12
C GLN A 24 -11.10 3.06 -13.35
N ILE A 25 -11.13 1.73 -13.51
CA ILE A 25 -9.91 0.92 -13.65
C ILE A 25 -9.20 1.21 -14.98
N SER A 26 -9.93 1.53 -16.05
CA SER A 26 -9.32 1.85 -17.36
C SER A 26 -8.67 3.24 -17.39
N HIS A 27 -9.18 4.20 -16.62
CA HIS A 27 -8.61 5.55 -16.57
C HIS A 27 -7.31 5.62 -15.76
N ASP A 28 -7.15 4.75 -14.76
CA ASP A 28 -5.91 4.64 -13.99
C ASP A 28 -4.76 4.12 -14.88
N GLU A 29 -5.00 3.16 -15.78
CA GLU A 29 -3.98 2.65 -16.72
C GLU A 29 -3.52 3.68 -17.76
N GLU A 30 -4.41 4.58 -18.24
CA GLU A 30 -4.01 5.69 -19.13
C GLU A 30 -3.29 6.82 -18.37
N MET A 31 -3.60 7.04 -17.09
CA MET A 31 -2.89 7.98 -16.22
C MET A 31 -1.47 7.52 -15.86
N PHE A 32 -1.24 6.20 -15.77
CA PHE A 32 0.12 5.63 -15.63
C PHE A 32 1.04 5.91 -16.83
N GLY A 33 0.52 6.37 -17.97
CA GLY A 33 1.31 6.85 -19.11
C GLY A 33 2.05 8.17 -18.86
N ARG A 34 1.61 8.98 -17.88
CA ARG A 34 2.37 10.14 -17.37
C ARG A 34 2.99 9.78 -16.01
N ALA A 35 3.82 8.74 -15.99
CA ALA A 35 4.36 8.11 -14.78
C ALA A 35 5.15 9.03 -13.81
N PHE A 36 5.38 10.31 -14.16
CA PHE A 36 6.12 11.24 -13.32
C PHE A 36 5.69 12.69 -13.57
N ASP A 37 4.80 13.24 -12.73
CA ASP A 37 4.58 14.68 -12.71
C ASP A 37 5.63 15.34 -11.82
N GLY A 38 6.68 15.89 -12.44
CA GLY A 38 7.77 16.56 -11.74
C GLY A 38 7.32 17.73 -10.87
N ARG A 39 6.15 18.32 -11.15
CA ARG A 39 5.59 19.40 -10.32
C ARG A 39 5.09 18.89 -8.98
N VAL A 40 4.42 17.74 -8.98
CA VAL A 40 3.95 17.05 -7.76
C VAL A 40 5.16 16.59 -6.95
N MET A 41 6.16 16.01 -7.62
CA MET A 41 7.38 15.57 -6.97
C MET A 41 8.14 16.74 -6.32
N ARG A 42 8.25 17.91 -6.99
CA ARG A 42 8.88 19.10 -6.41
C ARG A 42 8.13 19.61 -5.18
N ARG A 43 6.79 19.60 -5.21
CA ARG A 43 5.97 20.00 -4.06
C ARG A 43 6.16 19.04 -2.89
N PHE A 44 6.28 17.73 -3.16
CA PHE A 44 6.58 16.74 -2.15
C PHE A 44 7.98 16.90 -1.54
N PHE A 45 9.00 17.11 -2.38
CA PHE A 45 10.36 17.37 -1.90
C PHE A 45 10.46 18.62 -1.01
N ALA A 46 9.57 19.61 -1.17
CA ALA A 46 9.50 20.75 -0.27
C ALA A 46 9.11 20.37 1.17
N PHE A 47 8.30 19.32 1.37
CA PHE A 47 7.98 18.77 2.70
C PHE A 47 9.12 17.91 3.27
N VAL A 48 9.95 17.32 2.40
CA VAL A 48 11.10 16.50 2.81
C VAL A 48 12.32 17.36 3.16
N TRP A 49 12.48 18.51 2.50
CA TRP A 49 13.62 19.42 2.65
C TRP A 49 13.96 19.84 4.10
N PRO A 50 13.00 20.14 4.99
CA PRO A 50 13.28 20.48 6.39
C PRO A 50 14.03 19.37 7.14
N TYR A 51 13.85 18.11 6.73
CA TYR A 51 14.44 16.93 7.36
C TYR A 51 15.77 16.49 6.73
N ARG A 52 16.40 17.34 5.92
CA ARG A 52 17.66 17.04 5.21
C ARG A 52 18.79 16.56 6.12
N THR A 53 18.89 17.08 7.35
CA THR A 53 19.94 16.69 8.30
C THR A 53 19.74 15.26 8.79
N THR A 54 18.51 14.91 9.16
CA THR A 54 18.15 13.55 9.56
C THR A 54 18.22 12.58 8.39
N LEU A 55 17.89 13.02 7.18
CA LEU A 55 18.08 12.23 5.95
C LEU A 55 19.55 11.95 5.65
N VAL A 56 20.43 12.95 5.76
CA VAL A 56 21.87 12.75 5.59
C VAL A 56 22.40 11.80 6.66
N LEU A 57 21.94 11.94 7.92
CA LEU A 57 22.30 11.01 8.98
C LEU A 57 21.83 9.57 8.69
N ALA A 58 20.58 9.41 8.24
CA ALA A 58 20.04 8.12 7.84
C ALA A 58 20.84 7.50 6.68
N LEU A 59 21.18 8.30 5.66
CA LEU A 59 21.99 7.87 4.53
C LEU A 59 23.39 7.44 4.98
N LEU A 60 24.01 8.17 5.92
CA LEU A 60 25.30 7.77 6.50
C LEU A 60 25.19 6.44 7.24
N THR A 61 24.12 6.21 8.01
CA THR A 61 23.92 4.93 8.69
C THR A 61 23.72 3.79 7.70
N VAL A 62 23.00 4.02 6.60
CA VAL A 62 22.86 3.06 5.50
C VAL A 62 24.23 2.71 4.90
N LEU A 63 25.09 3.70 4.65
CA LEU A 63 26.44 3.45 4.13
C LEU A 63 27.30 2.63 5.11
N VAL A 64 27.20 2.92 6.42
CA VAL A 64 27.89 2.12 7.45
C VAL A 64 27.35 0.70 7.48
N PHE A 65 26.03 0.51 7.42
CA PHE A 65 25.40 -0.80 7.35
C PHE A 65 25.90 -1.59 6.14
N VAL A 66 25.89 -0.99 4.94
CA VAL A 66 26.43 -1.60 3.72
C VAL A 66 27.91 -1.97 3.88
N GLY A 67 28.73 -1.07 4.43
CA GLY A 67 30.15 -1.33 4.67
C GLY A 67 30.39 -2.52 5.61
N THR A 68 29.64 -2.61 6.70
CA THR A 68 29.72 -3.77 7.60
C THR A 68 29.27 -5.06 6.93
N GLN A 69 28.21 -5.02 6.12
CA GLN A 69 27.69 -6.18 5.44
C GLN A 69 28.66 -6.72 4.38
N LEU A 70 29.40 -5.84 3.70
CA LEU A 70 30.50 -6.21 2.80
C LEU A 70 31.74 -6.73 3.55
N SER A 71 31.96 -6.27 4.77
CA SER A 71 33.11 -6.71 5.58
C SER A 71 32.97 -8.15 6.06
N ILE A 72 31.74 -8.64 6.29
CA ILE A 72 31.46 -10.02 6.73
C ILE A 72 32.14 -11.08 5.83
N PRO A 73 31.90 -11.13 4.50
CA PRO A 73 32.53 -12.13 3.64
C PRO A 73 34.05 -11.95 3.52
N LEU A 74 34.56 -10.72 3.60
CA LEU A 74 36.01 -10.45 3.57
C LEU A 74 36.72 -10.99 4.82
N ILE A 75 36.08 -10.88 5.99
CA ILE A 75 36.61 -11.43 7.25
C ILE A 75 36.64 -12.95 7.18
N ILE A 76 35.60 -13.58 6.60
CA ILE A 76 35.57 -15.03 6.42
C ILE A 76 36.70 -15.49 5.49
N LEU A 77 36.93 -14.79 4.37
CA LEU A 77 38.04 -15.08 3.47
C LEU A 77 39.39 -14.98 4.20
N TYR A 78 39.62 -13.88 4.92
CA TYR A 78 40.84 -13.67 5.69
C TYR A 78 41.05 -14.76 6.75
N ALA A 79 39.97 -15.16 7.43
CA ALA A 79 39.99 -16.22 8.43
C ALA A 79 40.46 -17.53 7.80
N ILE A 80 39.90 -17.94 6.66
CA ILE A 80 40.25 -19.18 5.97
C ILE A 80 41.72 -19.18 5.56
N ASP A 81 42.21 -18.08 4.96
CA ASP A 81 43.59 -18.01 4.46
C ASP A 81 44.64 -18.08 5.58
N HIS A 82 44.34 -17.52 6.76
CA HIS A 82 45.33 -17.38 7.84
C HIS A 82 45.23 -18.47 8.92
N THR A 83 44.11 -19.17 9.06
CA THR A 83 43.93 -20.21 10.09
C THR A 83 44.40 -21.61 9.66
N LEU A 84 44.74 -21.79 8.37
CA LEU A 84 45.27 -23.05 7.85
C LEU A 84 46.81 -23.20 7.96
N SER A 85 47.50 -22.20 8.53
CA SER A 85 48.95 -22.19 8.77
C SER A 85 49.34 -22.78 10.16
N PRO A 86 50.63 -23.09 10.44
CA PRO A 86 51.04 -23.94 11.56
C PRO A 86 50.48 -23.57 12.94
N ALA A 87 50.21 -24.60 13.74
CA ALA A 87 49.32 -24.63 14.91
C ALA A 87 49.52 -23.55 15.99
N ASP A 88 50.74 -23.05 16.19
CA ASP A 88 51.02 -22.11 17.28
C ASP A 88 50.61 -20.66 16.98
N ILE A 89 50.60 -20.26 15.70
CA ILE A 89 50.14 -18.94 15.25
C ILE A 89 48.62 -18.96 15.02
N ALA A 90 48.06 -20.13 14.71
CA ALA A 90 46.64 -20.31 14.42
C ALA A 90 45.74 -19.99 15.63
N ALA A 91 46.12 -20.38 16.86
CA ALA A 91 45.27 -20.17 18.04
C ALA A 91 45.12 -18.69 18.43
N THR A 92 46.20 -17.91 18.35
CA THR A 92 46.18 -16.47 18.70
C THR A 92 45.53 -15.62 17.61
N THR A 93 45.78 -15.96 16.34
CA THR A 93 45.14 -15.28 15.20
C THR A 93 43.64 -15.57 15.14
N LEU A 94 43.20 -16.80 15.41
CA LEU A 94 41.78 -17.17 15.40
C LEU A 94 40.98 -16.43 16.50
N GLY A 95 41.54 -16.29 17.71
CA GLY A 95 40.91 -15.50 18.77
C GLY A 95 40.71 -14.03 18.37
N SER A 96 41.71 -13.42 17.74
CA SER A 96 41.61 -12.03 17.25
C SER A 96 40.58 -11.85 16.13
N VAL A 97 40.53 -12.81 15.18
CA VAL A 97 39.57 -12.79 14.07
C VAL A 97 38.14 -12.97 14.57
N VAL A 98 37.90 -13.87 15.53
CA VAL A 98 36.58 -14.05 16.15
C VAL A 98 36.14 -12.79 16.89
N MET A 99 37.04 -12.12 17.61
CA MET A 99 36.74 -10.85 18.29
C MET A 99 36.39 -9.74 17.28
N VAL A 100 37.15 -9.61 16.19
CA VAL A 100 36.84 -8.65 15.11
C VAL A 100 35.49 -8.99 14.48
N PHE A 101 35.24 -10.26 14.16
CA PHE A 101 33.98 -10.71 13.58
C PHE A 101 32.79 -10.41 14.49
N ALA A 102 32.90 -10.70 15.79
CA ALA A 102 31.87 -10.39 16.78
C ALA A 102 31.61 -8.87 16.87
N SER A 103 32.67 -8.05 16.85
CA SER A 103 32.54 -6.60 16.86
C SER A 103 31.84 -6.06 15.59
N VAL A 104 32.12 -6.65 14.43
CA VAL A 104 31.51 -6.27 13.15
C VAL A 104 30.04 -6.67 13.09
N ILE A 105 29.67 -7.84 13.63
CA ILE A 105 28.26 -8.23 13.76
C ILE A 105 27.51 -7.28 14.69
N LEU A 106 28.10 -6.92 15.82
CA LEU A 106 27.47 -5.98 16.75
C LEU A 106 27.29 -4.60 16.09
N LEU A 107 28.29 -4.14 15.33
CA LEU A 107 28.21 -2.90 14.58
C LEU A 107 27.15 -2.98 13.48
N ASN A 108 27.05 -4.11 12.77
CA ASN A 108 26.04 -4.34 11.74
C ASN A 108 24.62 -4.28 12.34
N TYR A 109 24.39 -4.95 13.47
CA TYR A 109 23.11 -4.89 14.18
C TYR A 109 22.77 -3.46 14.62
N LEU A 110 23.73 -2.75 15.21
CA LEU A 110 23.53 -1.38 15.65
C LEU A 110 23.25 -0.44 14.47
N ALA A 111 23.99 -0.58 13.36
CA ALA A 111 23.77 0.18 12.15
C ALA A 111 22.39 -0.10 11.54
N ASN A 112 21.98 -1.36 11.50
CA ASN A 112 20.66 -1.77 11.02
C ASN A 112 19.52 -1.17 11.87
N TYR A 113 19.67 -1.23 13.19
CA TYR A 113 18.71 -0.64 14.12
C TYR A 113 18.64 0.89 14.00
N LEU A 114 19.78 1.58 13.91
CA LEU A 114 19.83 3.03 13.75
C LEU A 114 19.23 3.46 12.40
N GLN A 115 19.52 2.77 11.29
CA GLN A 115 18.98 3.16 9.99
C GLN A 115 17.45 2.98 9.98
N GLU A 116 16.92 1.90 10.55
CA GLU A 116 15.48 1.64 10.58
C GLU A 116 14.75 2.73 11.36
N ILE A 117 15.28 3.10 12.53
CA ILE A 117 14.72 4.18 13.34
C ILE A 117 14.83 5.54 12.66
N LEU A 118 15.97 5.87 12.06
CA LEU A 118 16.17 7.18 11.45
C LEU A 118 15.31 7.34 10.20
N VAL A 119 15.26 6.33 9.33
CA VAL A 119 14.42 6.33 8.13
C VAL A 119 12.95 6.39 8.50
N GLY A 120 12.50 5.55 9.44
CA GLY A 120 11.11 5.55 9.93
C GLY A 120 10.72 6.89 10.54
N ARG A 121 11.57 7.48 11.40
CA ARG A 121 11.32 8.81 11.99
C ARG A 121 11.22 9.90 10.93
N VAL A 122 12.05 9.89 9.90
CA VAL A 122 11.96 10.87 8.81
C VAL A 122 10.62 10.72 8.08
N ALA A 123 10.28 9.49 7.67
CA ALA A 123 9.04 9.23 6.95
C ALA A 123 7.81 9.64 7.78
N GLU A 124 7.77 9.26 9.05
CA GLU A 124 6.68 9.60 9.96
C GLU A 124 6.54 11.11 10.15
N ASN A 125 7.64 11.83 10.41
CA ASN A 125 7.60 13.28 10.61
C ASN A 125 7.12 14.03 9.36
N VAL A 126 7.62 13.65 8.18
CA VAL A 126 7.18 14.22 6.90
C VAL A 126 5.67 14.02 6.70
N ILE A 127 5.16 12.82 7.01
CA ILE A 127 3.75 12.49 6.85
C ILE A 127 2.86 13.19 7.88
N ILE A 128 3.32 13.35 9.13
CA ILE A 128 2.61 14.13 10.14
C ILE A 128 2.43 15.57 9.68
N ASP A 129 3.46 16.20 9.14
CA ASP A 129 3.38 17.58 8.64
C ASP A 129 2.51 17.69 7.39
N LEU A 130 2.55 16.70 6.50
CA LEU A 130 1.65 16.62 5.36
C LEU A 130 0.18 16.52 5.83
N ARG A 131 -0.12 15.62 6.78
CA ARG A 131 -1.47 15.47 7.34
C ARG A 131 -1.95 16.74 8.02
N ARG A 132 -1.09 17.44 8.76
CA ARG A 132 -1.41 18.75 9.38
C ARG A 132 -1.72 19.82 8.33
N ALA A 133 -0.92 19.91 7.27
CA ALA A 133 -1.14 20.85 6.18
C ALA A 133 -2.45 20.56 5.43
N MET A 134 -2.77 19.28 5.21
CA MET A 134 -4.02 18.88 4.59
C MET A 134 -5.24 19.14 5.49
N PHE A 135 -5.12 18.84 6.79
CA PHE A 135 -6.21 19.04 7.75
C PHE A 135 -6.52 20.52 7.96
N SER A 136 -5.50 21.37 8.10
CA SER A 136 -5.68 22.83 8.17
C SER A 136 -6.31 23.40 6.90
N HIS A 137 -5.94 22.88 5.72
CA HIS A 137 -6.59 23.28 4.48
C HIS A 137 -8.07 22.88 4.45
N LEU A 138 -8.40 21.66 4.90
CA LEU A 138 -9.79 21.19 4.96
C LEU A 138 -10.67 22.00 5.92
N GLN A 139 -10.10 22.49 7.03
CA GLN A 139 -10.82 23.38 7.95
C GLN A 139 -11.15 24.75 7.33
N GLY A 140 -10.35 25.22 6.37
CA GLY A 140 -10.58 26.49 5.67
C GLY A 140 -11.46 26.38 4.42
N VAL A 141 -11.88 25.18 4.03
CA VAL A 141 -12.72 24.94 2.85
C VAL A 141 -14.17 25.37 3.13
N ALA A 142 -14.80 25.99 2.14
CA ALA A 142 -16.17 26.49 2.26
C ALA A 142 -17.18 25.39 2.64
N LEU A 143 -18.14 25.71 3.52
CA LEU A 143 -19.21 24.79 3.94
C LEU A 143 -19.94 24.15 2.74
N SER A 144 -20.09 24.88 1.63
CA SER A 144 -20.70 24.38 0.40
C SER A 144 -20.01 23.15 -0.21
N PHE A 145 -18.69 23.01 -0.01
CA PHE A 145 -17.96 21.81 -0.43
C PHE A 145 -18.16 20.64 0.54
N MET A 146 -18.29 20.95 1.83
CA MET A 146 -18.52 19.97 2.89
C MET A 146 -19.96 19.42 2.88
N ASP A 147 -20.93 20.21 2.42
CA ASP A 147 -22.31 19.75 2.20
C ASP A 147 -22.44 18.82 0.99
N LYS A 148 -21.55 18.94 0.00
CA LYS A 148 -21.54 18.13 -1.22
C LYS A 148 -20.73 16.84 -1.10
N THR A 149 -19.86 16.74 -0.09
CA THR A 149 -18.89 15.64 0.04
C THR A 149 -18.92 15.10 1.45
N GLU A 150 -19.25 13.82 1.60
CA GLU A 150 -19.21 13.16 2.91
C GLU A 150 -17.80 13.27 3.53
N VAL A 151 -17.73 13.64 4.81
CA VAL A 151 -16.46 13.84 5.53
C VAL A 151 -15.67 12.52 5.66
N GLY A 152 -16.36 11.38 5.76
CA GLY A 152 -15.77 10.05 5.93
C GLY A 152 -14.82 9.64 4.80
N PRO A 153 -15.25 9.64 3.53
CA PRO A 153 -14.40 9.36 2.38
C PRO A 153 -13.18 10.28 2.26
N VAL A 154 -13.31 11.57 2.59
CA VAL A 154 -12.19 12.52 2.57
C VAL A 154 -11.15 12.12 3.63
N MET A 155 -11.59 11.84 4.85
CA MET A 155 -10.69 11.42 5.93
C MET A 155 -10.02 10.07 5.64
N SER A 156 -10.75 9.13 5.04
CA SER A 156 -10.19 7.84 4.64
C SER A 156 -9.06 8.01 3.63
N ARG A 157 -9.23 8.84 2.60
CA ARG A 157 -8.19 9.13 1.60
C ARG A 157 -6.98 9.84 2.22
N LEU A 158 -7.22 10.80 3.12
CA LEU A 158 -6.14 11.46 3.85
C LEU A 158 -5.29 10.47 4.64
N GLN A 159 -5.89 9.45 5.25
CA GLN A 159 -5.17 8.46 6.04
C GLN A 159 -4.51 7.40 5.15
N SER A 160 -5.25 6.80 4.21
CA SER A 160 -4.75 5.73 3.34
C SER A 160 -3.65 6.22 2.40
N ASP A 161 -3.89 7.34 1.71
CA ASP A 161 -3.01 7.78 0.63
C ASP A 161 -1.70 8.33 1.22
N THR A 162 -1.77 8.99 2.39
CA THR A 162 -0.56 9.42 3.12
C THR A 162 0.16 8.26 3.80
N GLY A 163 -0.55 7.21 4.21
CA GLY A 163 0.06 5.98 4.73
C GLY A 163 0.87 5.26 3.65
N THR A 164 0.30 5.10 2.46
CA THR A 164 1.01 4.55 1.30
C THR A 164 2.24 5.40 0.94
N LEU A 165 2.15 6.73 1.05
CA LEU A 165 3.29 7.61 0.82
C LEU A 165 4.40 7.44 1.89
N GLN A 166 4.04 7.13 3.13
CA GLN A 166 4.99 6.78 4.20
C GLN A 166 5.79 5.52 3.82
N GLU A 167 5.09 4.45 3.45
CA GLU A 167 5.70 3.18 3.06
C GLU A 167 6.62 3.37 1.84
N TYR A 168 6.20 4.18 0.86
CA TYR A 168 7.02 4.51 -0.30
C TYR A 168 8.28 5.30 0.07
N LEU A 169 8.21 6.25 0.99
CA LEU A 169 9.37 6.99 1.47
C LEU A 169 10.39 6.04 2.10
N GLU A 170 9.95 5.21 3.04
CA GLU A 170 10.80 4.22 3.71
C GLU A 170 11.43 3.27 2.68
N SER A 171 10.61 2.66 1.83
CA SER A 171 11.05 1.73 0.79
C SER A 171 12.03 2.38 -0.19
N SER A 172 11.84 3.65 -0.56
CA SER A 172 12.74 4.34 -1.50
C SER A 172 14.15 4.54 -0.94
N VAL A 173 14.27 4.84 0.36
CA VAL A 173 15.57 5.01 1.02
C VAL A 173 16.28 3.66 1.16
N PHE A 174 15.55 2.61 1.56
CA PHE A 174 16.11 1.26 1.60
C PHE A 174 16.53 0.76 0.23
N ALA A 175 15.74 1.04 -0.82
CA ALA A 175 16.09 0.68 -2.20
C ALA A 175 17.40 1.33 -2.66
N ILE A 176 17.68 2.58 -2.25
CA ILE A 176 18.99 3.21 -2.52
C ILE A 176 20.11 2.46 -1.80
N GLY A 177 19.90 2.09 -0.53
CA GLY A 177 20.84 1.27 0.24
C GLY A 177 21.13 -0.07 -0.43
N ASP A 178 20.09 -0.78 -0.87
CA ASP A 178 20.20 -2.06 -1.57
C ASP A 178 20.94 -1.93 -2.90
N MET A 179 20.74 -0.84 -3.63
CA MET A 179 21.49 -0.56 -4.87
C MET A 179 22.98 -0.32 -4.59
N VAL A 180 23.30 0.43 -3.53
CA VAL A 180 24.69 0.65 -3.11
C VAL A 180 25.33 -0.64 -2.62
N LEU A 181 24.60 -1.47 -1.87
CA LEU A 181 25.04 -2.79 -1.44
C LEU A 181 25.33 -3.70 -2.64
N LEU A 182 24.39 -3.79 -3.58
CA LEU A 182 24.53 -4.62 -4.78
C LEU A 182 25.75 -4.19 -5.60
N LEU A 183 25.93 -2.89 -5.79
CA LEU A 183 27.11 -2.34 -6.47
C LEU A 183 28.39 -2.66 -5.69
N GLY A 184 28.37 -2.51 -4.36
CA GLY A 184 29.49 -2.83 -3.49
C GLY A 184 29.91 -4.29 -3.54
N ILE A 185 28.95 -5.23 -3.51
CA ILE A 185 29.22 -6.67 -3.64
C ILE A 185 29.82 -6.96 -5.01
N THR A 186 29.24 -6.39 -6.07
CA THR A 186 29.68 -6.58 -7.45
C THR A 186 31.14 -6.12 -7.64
N VAL A 187 31.47 -4.91 -7.18
CA VAL A 187 32.83 -4.37 -7.24
C VAL A 187 33.79 -5.21 -6.41
N THR A 188 33.41 -5.60 -5.19
CA THR A 188 34.25 -6.43 -4.30
C THR A 188 34.59 -7.76 -4.96
N LEU A 189 33.61 -8.46 -5.55
CA LEU A 189 33.85 -9.72 -6.26
C LEU A 189 34.81 -9.57 -7.45
N LEU A 190 34.64 -8.50 -8.25
CA LEU A 190 35.49 -8.23 -9.40
C LEU A 190 36.95 -7.88 -9.02
N VAL A 191 37.15 -7.21 -7.88
CA VAL A 191 38.48 -6.85 -7.36
C VAL A 191 39.20 -8.06 -6.77
N LEU A 192 38.49 -8.96 -6.08
CA LEU A 192 39.10 -10.16 -5.50
C LEU A 192 39.56 -11.15 -6.58
N ASP A 193 38.66 -11.54 -7.49
CA ASP A 193 38.99 -12.42 -8.62
C ASP A 193 38.07 -12.12 -9.80
N PHE A 194 38.65 -11.58 -10.87
CA PHE A 194 37.90 -11.18 -12.05
C PHE A 194 37.21 -12.38 -12.75
N LYS A 195 37.81 -13.57 -12.73
CA LYS A 195 37.30 -14.75 -13.43
C LYS A 195 36.11 -15.35 -12.69
N LEU A 196 36.19 -15.49 -11.36
CA LEU A 196 35.08 -15.94 -10.51
C LEU A 196 33.96 -14.88 -10.45
N GLY A 197 34.32 -13.60 -10.34
CA GLY A 197 33.37 -12.49 -10.39
C GLY A 197 32.58 -12.44 -11.70
N ALA A 198 33.24 -12.55 -12.85
CA ALA A 198 32.56 -12.57 -14.15
C ALA A 198 31.68 -13.81 -14.33
N LEU A 199 32.11 -14.98 -13.83
CA LEU A 199 31.31 -16.20 -13.87
C LEU A 199 30.02 -16.05 -13.07
N THR A 200 30.08 -15.49 -11.86
CA THR A 200 28.87 -15.23 -11.05
C THR A 200 27.99 -14.15 -11.67
N LEU A 201 28.58 -13.08 -12.22
CA LEU A 201 27.84 -12.02 -12.92
C LEU A 201 27.13 -12.55 -14.18
N SER A 202 27.60 -13.64 -14.78
CA SER A 202 26.91 -14.28 -15.90
C SER A 202 25.50 -14.78 -15.57
N ILE A 203 25.13 -14.92 -14.29
CA ILE A 203 23.76 -15.30 -13.89
C ILE A 203 22.78 -14.13 -13.98
N MET A 204 23.24 -12.89 -13.80
CA MET A 204 22.43 -11.67 -13.91
C MET A 204 21.69 -11.54 -15.25
N PRO A 205 22.35 -11.65 -16.42
CA PRO A 205 21.65 -11.54 -17.70
C PRO A 205 20.61 -12.66 -17.90
N VAL A 206 20.85 -13.87 -17.38
CA VAL A 206 19.88 -14.97 -17.43
C VAL A 206 18.63 -14.60 -16.62
N LEU A 207 18.79 -14.05 -15.41
CA LEU A 207 17.67 -13.59 -14.58
C LEU A 207 16.91 -12.43 -15.23
N ILE A 208 17.62 -11.48 -15.86
CA ILE A 208 17.00 -10.37 -16.60
C ILE A 208 16.16 -10.91 -17.77
N LEU A 209 16.66 -11.91 -18.50
CA LEU A 209 15.95 -12.54 -19.60
C LEU A 209 14.66 -13.22 -19.09
N VAL A 210 14.76 -14.04 -18.04
CA VAL A 210 13.60 -14.68 -17.40
C VAL A 210 12.58 -13.62 -16.95
N ARG A 211 13.04 -12.55 -16.29
CA ARG A 211 12.19 -11.44 -15.88
C ARG A 211 11.50 -10.79 -17.07
N TYR A 212 12.21 -10.52 -18.17
CA TYR A 212 11.65 -9.88 -19.34
C TYR A 212 10.51 -10.69 -19.96
N PHE A 213 10.66 -12.02 -20.06
CA PHE A 213 9.61 -12.90 -20.57
C PHE A 213 8.46 -13.11 -19.58
N TRP A 214 8.75 -13.22 -18.28
CA TRP A 214 7.75 -13.59 -17.27
C TRP A 214 6.95 -12.40 -16.75
N LEU A 215 7.55 -11.21 -16.63
CA LEU A 215 6.92 -10.00 -16.12
C LEU A 215 5.62 -9.59 -16.85
N PRO A 216 5.51 -9.62 -18.20
CA PRO A 216 4.27 -9.26 -18.88
C PRO A 216 3.14 -10.28 -18.58
N HIS A 217 3.47 -11.56 -18.50
CA HIS A 217 2.53 -12.63 -18.16
C HIS A 217 2.04 -12.49 -16.72
N ALA A 218 2.96 -12.26 -15.78
CA ALA A 218 2.64 -12.03 -14.38
C ALA A 218 1.72 -10.80 -14.23
N ARG A 219 2.06 -9.67 -14.87
CA ARG A 219 1.24 -8.46 -14.86
C ARG A 219 -0.16 -8.71 -15.40
N ALA A 220 -0.29 -9.43 -16.52
CA ALA A 220 -1.60 -9.77 -17.07
C ALA A 220 -2.42 -10.66 -16.14
N ALA A 221 -1.80 -11.65 -15.48
CA ALA A 221 -2.45 -12.50 -14.51
C ALA A 221 -2.92 -11.72 -13.26
N PHE A 222 -2.06 -10.84 -12.72
CA PHE A 222 -2.40 -9.97 -11.59
C PHE A 222 -3.56 -9.02 -11.91
N ARG A 223 -3.60 -8.46 -13.13
CA ARG A 223 -4.73 -7.62 -13.57
C ARG A 223 -6.05 -8.40 -13.57
N ARG A 224 -6.07 -9.59 -14.17
CA ARG A 224 -7.27 -10.46 -14.17
C ARG A 224 -7.70 -10.85 -12.75
N ALA A 225 -6.76 -11.15 -11.87
CA ALA A 225 -7.05 -11.44 -10.47
C ALA A 225 -7.67 -10.23 -9.77
N ARG A 226 -7.16 -9.02 -10.02
CA ARG A 226 -7.68 -7.79 -9.43
C ARG A 226 -9.06 -7.40 -9.97
N GLU A 227 -9.31 -7.57 -11.27
CA GLU A 227 -10.64 -7.41 -11.87
C GLU A 227 -11.66 -8.37 -11.24
N THR A 228 -11.27 -9.63 -11.05
CA THR A 228 -12.15 -10.64 -10.43
C THR A 228 -12.45 -10.27 -8.98
N ASN A 229 -11.43 -9.85 -8.21
CA ASN A 229 -11.62 -9.40 -6.84
C ASN A 229 -12.54 -8.17 -6.76
N SER A 230 -12.41 -7.22 -7.68
CA SER A 230 -13.30 -6.05 -7.77
C SER A 230 -14.75 -6.45 -8.07
N ARG A 231 -14.98 -7.42 -8.97
CA ARG A 231 -16.33 -7.92 -9.29
C ARG A 231 -16.97 -8.60 -8.08
N THR A 232 -16.23 -9.44 -7.37
CA THR A 232 -16.72 -10.12 -6.17
C THR A 232 -17.04 -9.11 -5.07
N ASN A 233 -16.15 -8.15 -4.81
CA ASN A 233 -16.40 -7.07 -3.84
C ASN A 233 -17.60 -6.21 -4.22
N GLY A 234 -17.80 -5.92 -5.50
CA GLY A 234 -18.98 -5.20 -6.00
C GLY A 234 -20.28 -5.99 -5.75
N ALA A 235 -20.30 -7.29 -6.06
CA ALA A 235 -21.45 -8.16 -5.81
C ALA A 235 -21.78 -8.29 -4.31
N LEU A 236 -20.75 -8.36 -3.46
CA LEU A 236 -20.91 -8.36 -2.01
C LEU A 236 -21.49 -7.03 -1.51
N ALA A 237 -20.96 -5.90 -1.97
CA ALA A 237 -21.44 -4.58 -1.61
C ALA A 237 -22.92 -4.37 -2.02
N GLU A 238 -23.29 -4.81 -3.22
CA GLU A 238 -24.68 -4.75 -3.69
C GLU A 238 -25.60 -5.65 -2.86
N SER A 239 -25.14 -6.86 -2.51
CA SER A 239 -25.92 -7.78 -1.67
C SER A 239 -26.17 -7.22 -0.27
N ILE A 240 -25.17 -6.55 0.33
CA ILE A 240 -25.30 -5.89 1.65
C ILE A 240 -26.31 -4.73 1.57
N ARG A 241 -26.22 -3.89 0.54
CA ARG A 241 -27.19 -2.80 0.32
C ARG A 241 -28.60 -3.33 0.07
N GLY A 242 -28.72 -4.42 -0.70
CA GLY A 242 -29.97 -5.12 -0.96
C GLY A 242 -30.67 -5.53 0.34
N ILE A 243 -29.95 -6.12 1.30
CA ILE A 243 -30.50 -6.50 2.60
C ILE A 243 -31.02 -5.27 3.37
N GLN A 244 -30.26 -4.17 3.39
CA GLN A 244 -30.67 -2.93 4.05
C GLN A 244 -31.96 -2.35 3.46
N THR A 245 -32.14 -2.40 2.13
CA THR A 245 -33.37 -1.92 1.48
C THR A 245 -34.59 -2.78 1.81
N ILE A 246 -34.42 -4.10 1.90
CA ILE A 246 -35.49 -5.03 2.31
C ILE A 246 -35.90 -4.76 3.76
N GLN A 247 -34.92 -4.60 4.66
CA GLN A 247 -35.16 -4.28 6.06
C GLN A 247 -35.87 -2.93 6.22
N ALA A 248 -35.43 -1.89 5.50
CA ALA A 248 -36.08 -0.58 5.52
C ALA A 248 -37.53 -0.65 5.03
N ARG A 249 -37.80 -1.43 3.96
CA ARG A 249 -39.16 -1.61 3.43
C ARG A 249 -40.06 -2.40 4.38
N PHE A 250 -39.53 -3.42 5.06
CA PHE A 250 -40.25 -4.17 6.09
C PHE A 250 -40.56 -3.29 7.31
N ALA A 251 -39.58 -2.54 7.81
CA ALA A 251 -39.75 -1.60 8.92
C ALA A 251 -40.82 -0.55 8.61
N ASN A 252 -40.79 0.04 7.41
CA ASN A 252 -41.80 1.01 6.99
C ASN A 252 -43.20 0.38 6.88
N ARG A 253 -43.32 -0.83 6.33
CA ARG A 253 -44.60 -1.57 6.30
C ARG A 253 -45.15 -1.82 7.71
N LEU A 254 -44.31 -2.22 8.66
CA LEU A 254 -44.68 -2.45 10.05
C LEU A 254 -45.20 -1.16 10.72
N ILE A 255 -44.49 -0.04 10.56
CA ILE A 255 -44.89 1.26 11.09
C ILE A 255 -46.22 1.72 10.47
N SER A 256 -46.35 1.62 9.15
CA SER A 256 -47.58 2.00 8.45
C SER A 256 -48.79 1.14 8.85
N GLY A 257 -48.57 -0.16 9.10
CA GLY A 257 -49.58 -1.08 9.59
C GLY A 257 -50.01 -0.76 11.03
N PHE A 258 -49.06 -0.41 11.89
CA PHE A 258 -49.33 0.01 13.27
C PHE A 258 -50.13 1.32 13.31
N ILE A 259 -49.72 2.33 12.54
CA ILE A 259 -50.46 3.61 12.43
C ILE A 259 -51.89 3.36 11.93
N ARG A 260 -52.06 2.52 10.90
CA ARG A 260 -53.39 2.19 10.36
C ARG A 260 -54.25 1.46 11.39
N SER A 261 -53.67 0.53 12.17
CA SER A 261 -54.37 -0.19 13.24
C SER A 261 -54.83 0.75 14.37
N CYS A 262 -53.98 1.68 14.80
CA CYS A 262 -54.35 2.72 15.77
C CYS A 262 -55.43 3.68 15.23
N ALA A 263 -55.36 4.04 13.94
CA ALA A 263 -56.37 4.88 13.31
C ALA A 263 -57.74 4.18 13.20
N THR A 264 -57.77 2.85 13.01
CA THR A 264 -59.02 2.07 13.05
C THR A 264 -59.52 1.84 14.47
N SER A 265 -58.64 1.69 15.46
CA SER A 265 -59.03 1.49 16.87
C SER A 265 -59.54 2.78 17.55
N THR A 266 -59.22 3.96 17.02
CA THR A 266 -59.74 5.25 17.50
C THR A 266 -61.07 5.65 16.84
N ALA A 267 -61.58 4.83 15.91
CA ALA A 267 -62.86 5.02 15.24
C ALA A 267 -64.03 4.28 15.91
N GLU A 268 -63.81 3.54 17.01
CA GLU A 268 -64.92 3.10 17.88
C GLU A 268 -65.23 4.19 18.92
N PRO A 269 -66.44 4.76 18.94
CA PRO A 269 -66.82 5.72 19.95
C PRO A 269 -67.00 5.01 21.30
N ILE A 270 -66.02 5.18 22.19
CA ILE A 270 -66.22 4.99 23.63
C ILE A 270 -67.12 6.13 24.12
N PHE A 271 -68.44 5.95 24.07
CA PHE A 271 -69.38 6.75 24.83
C PHE A 271 -70.65 5.96 25.18
N VAL A 272 -70.57 5.10 26.21
CA VAL A 272 -71.70 4.81 27.11
C VAL A 272 -71.12 4.46 28.49
N LEU A 273 -71.16 5.41 29.43
CA LEU A 273 -71.05 5.13 30.87
C LEU A 273 -72.44 4.73 31.39
N PRO A 274 -72.68 3.52 31.93
CA PRO A 274 -73.89 3.24 32.66
C PRO A 274 -73.73 3.69 34.11
N ASN A 275 -74.69 4.52 34.49
CA ASN A 275 -75.05 5.06 35.80
C ASN A 275 -74.88 4.05 36.96
N LEU A 276 -74.14 4.44 38.01
CA LEU A 276 -74.06 3.77 39.31
C LEU A 276 -75.16 4.33 40.24
N PRO A 277 -76.13 3.53 40.73
CA PRO A 277 -77.04 3.95 41.78
C PRO A 277 -76.40 3.80 43.17
N ARG A 278 -76.89 4.64 44.10
CA ARG A 278 -76.47 4.79 45.51
C ARG A 278 -76.51 3.51 46.33
#